data_AF-A0A8J4WAG4-F1
#
_entry.id   AF-A0A8J4WAG4-F1
#
_cell.length_a   1.000
_cell.length_b   1.000
_cell.length_c   1.000
_cell.angle_alpha   90.00
_cell.angle_beta   90.00
_cell.angle_gamma   90.00
#
_symmetry.space_group_name_H-M   'P 1'
#
loop_
_entity.id
_entity.type
_entity.pdbx_description
1 polymer ?
#
loop_
_entity_poly.entity_id
_entity_poly.type
_entity_poly.pdbx_seq_one_letter_code
_entity_poly.pdbx_strand_id
1 'polypeptide(L)'
;MSFRLTKERNGSPVPSRELAYVLHKNKNTVENLERLEQLLVQDPTFNHEKMNYLTRGEQYKRAMQMSAKVEIIARRNRLGDEDTEQLRLIFQGITSCSASTTLHTLMFIKNLGLLFTDEQQKKW
;
A
#
# COMPACT_ATOMS: atom_id res chain seq x y z
N MET A 1 -21.37 8.19 -12.22
CA MET A 1 -21.85 7.24 -11.17
C MET A 1 -23.28 6.82 -11.51
N SER A 2 -23.67 5.57 -11.25
CA SER A 2 -25.03 5.09 -11.55
C SER A 2 -26.07 5.69 -10.60
N PHE A 3 -27.24 6.06 -11.13
CA PHE A 3 -28.37 6.60 -10.35
C PHE A 3 -28.76 5.70 -9.16
N ARG A 4 -28.78 4.37 -9.36
CA ARG A 4 -29.11 3.40 -8.30
C ARG A 4 -28.11 3.48 -7.13
N LEU A 5 -26.82 3.52 -7.42
CA LEU A 5 -25.77 3.63 -6.39
C LEU A 5 -25.88 4.93 -5.59
N THR A 6 -26.18 6.04 -6.25
CA THR A 6 -26.38 7.32 -5.56
C THR A 6 -27.59 7.28 -4.63
N LYS A 7 -28.71 6.69 -5.10
CA LYS A 7 -29.91 6.53 -4.28
C LYS A 7 -29.64 5.70 -3.02
N GLU A 8 -28.94 4.58 -3.15
CA GLU A 8 -28.58 3.73 -2.00
C GLU A 8 -27.68 4.47 -1.00
N ARG A 9 -26.67 5.20 -1.47
CA ARG A 9 -25.76 5.97 -0.59
C ARG A 9 -26.49 7.08 0.17
N ASN A 10 -27.43 7.76 -0.48
CA ASN A 10 -28.22 8.82 0.14
C ASN A 10 -29.24 8.29 1.16
N GLY A 11 -29.53 6.98 1.16
CA GLY A 11 -30.42 6.35 2.13
C GLY A 11 -29.78 6.06 3.49
N SER A 12 -28.44 6.18 3.61
CA SER A 12 -27.75 5.92 4.88
C SER A 12 -27.95 7.08 5.86
N PRO A 13 -28.40 6.82 7.11
CA PRO A 13 -28.48 7.84 8.14
C PRO A 13 -27.11 8.19 8.74
N VAL A 14 -26.08 7.38 8.47
CA VAL A 14 -24.72 7.55 8.99
C VAL A 14 -23.76 7.93 7.87
N PRO A 15 -22.96 9.01 8.03
CA PRO A 15 -21.91 9.34 7.07
C PRO A 15 -20.81 8.28 7.03
N SER A 16 -20.45 7.81 5.83
CA SER A 16 -19.37 6.82 5.65
C SER A 16 -18.01 7.32 6.17
N ARG A 17 -17.80 8.64 6.15
CA ARG A 17 -16.58 9.28 6.67
C ARG A 17 -16.43 9.08 8.18
N GLU A 18 -17.52 9.17 8.93
CA GLU A 18 -17.50 8.96 10.38
C GLU A 18 -17.21 7.49 10.72
N LEU A 19 -17.81 6.56 9.96
CA LEU A 19 -17.50 5.14 10.09
C LEU A 19 -16.02 4.85 9.83
N ALA A 20 -15.41 5.49 8.84
CA ALA A 20 -13.98 5.35 8.58
C ALA A 20 -13.13 5.81 9.78
N TYR A 21 -13.49 6.92 10.43
CA TYR A 21 -12.77 7.39 11.62
C TYR A 21 -12.86 6.40 12.79
N VAL A 22 -14.00 5.74 12.97
CA VAL A 22 -14.16 4.68 13.98
C VAL A 22 -13.31 3.46 13.62
N LEU A 23 -13.37 2.98 12.38
CA LEU A 23 -12.62 1.81 11.93
C LEU A 23 -11.10 2.01 12.05
N HIS A 24 -10.62 3.21 11.72
CA HIS A 24 -9.21 3.57 11.79
C HIS A 24 -8.83 4.26 13.10
N LYS A 25 -9.70 4.21 14.11
CA LYS A 25 -9.54 4.71 15.48
C LYS A 25 -9.38 6.23 15.64
N ASN A 26 -8.99 6.96 14.60
CA ASN A 26 -8.97 8.43 14.61
C ASN A 26 -8.98 9.03 13.18
N LYS A 27 -9.25 10.34 13.12
CA LYS A 27 -9.30 11.12 11.88
C LYS A 27 -7.94 11.22 11.18
N ASN A 28 -6.87 11.47 11.92
CA ASN A 28 -5.53 11.66 11.36
C ASN A 28 -5.03 10.42 10.60
N THR A 29 -5.34 9.22 11.11
CA THR A 29 -5.02 7.96 10.44
C THR A 29 -5.72 7.85 9.10
N VAL A 30 -7.01 8.21 9.01
CA VAL A 30 -7.74 8.22 7.73
C VAL A 30 -7.15 9.23 6.75
N GLU A 31 -6.88 10.45 7.21
CA GLU A 31 -6.30 11.48 6.35
C GLU A 31 -4.89 11.10 5.86
N ASN A 32 -4.10 10.43 6.71
CA ASN A 32 -2.80 9.91 6.30
C ASN A 32 -2.92 8.77 5.27
N LEU A 33 -3.85 7.85 5.46
CA LEU A 33 -4.13 6.78 4.49
C LEU A 33 -4.50 7.36 3.13
N GLU A 34 -5.39 8.34 3.10
CA GLU A 34 -5.80 9.00 1.86
C GLU A 34 -4.66 9.75 1.20
N ARG A 35 -3.82 10.43 1.98
CA ARG A 35 -2.61 11.08 1.46
C ARG A 35 -1.66 10.06 0.82
N LEU A 36 -1.42 8.92 1.46
CA LEU A 36 -0.55 7.86 0.94
C LEU A 36 -1.16 7.20 -0.30
N GLU A 37 -2.46 6.92 -0.31
CA GLU A 37 -3.18 6.38 -1.46
C GLU A 37 -3.09 7.33 -2.67
N GLN A 38 -3.23 8.63 -2.45
CA GLN A 38 -3.09 9.65 -3.50
C GLN A 38 -1.70 9.63 -4.17
N LEU A 39 -0.63 9.32 -3.43
CA LEU A 39 0.71 9.19 -4.01
C LEU A 39 0.80 8.04 -5.03
N LEU A 40 -0.04 7.01 -4.87
CA LEU A 40 -0.08 5.85 -5.79
C LEU A 40 -1.04 6.10 -6.94
N VAL A 41 -2.27 6.57 -6.67
CA VAL A 41 -3.32 6.73 -7.70
C VAL A 41 -2.92 7.73 -8.78
N GLN A 42 -2.11 8.72 -8.45
CA GLN A 42 -1.61 9.71 -9.42
C GLN A 42 -0.57 9.15 -10.38
N ASP A 43 0.06 8.01 -10.07
CA ASP A 43 1.09 7.42 -10.92
C ASP A 43 0.51 6.31 -11.81
N PRO A 44 0.53 6.47 -13.15
CA PRO A 44 -0.10 5.52 -14.08
C PRO A 44 0.55 4.13 -14.06
N THR A 45 1.74 3.99 -13.48
CA THR A 45 2.42 2.69 -13.34
C THR A 45 1.58 1.69 -12.53
N PHE A 46 0.76 2.18 -11.58
CA PHE A 46 -0.09 1.34 -10.73
C PHE A 46 -1.43 0.93 -11.38
N ASN A 47 -1.69 1.36 -12.62
CA ASN A 47 -2.84 0.84 -13.36
C ASN A 47 -2.62 -0.67 -13.64
N HIS A 48 -3.51 -1.49 -13.09
CA HIS A 48 -3.42 -2.95 -13.09
C HIS A 48 -4.63 -3.61 -13.79
N GLU A 49 -5.51 -2.85 -14.46
CA GLU A 49 -6.71 -3.38 -15.14
C GLU A 49 -6.41 -4.50 -16.13
N LYS A 50 -5.17 -4.53 -16.65
CA LYS A 50 -4.72 -5.51 -17.64
C LYS A 50 -3.93 -6.69 -17.06
N MET A 51 -3.71 -6.76 -15.74
CA MET A 51 -2.88 -7.80 -15.12
C MET A 51 -3.38 -9.21 -15.44
N ASN A 52 -4.69 -9.42 -15.47
CA ASN A 52 -5.30 -10.73 -15.76
C ASN A 52 -5.11 -11.19 -17.20
N TYR A 53 -4.73 -10.31 -18.13
CA TYR A 53 -4.47 -10.66 -19.53
C TYR A 53 -3.00 -10.95 -19.81
N LEU A 54 -2.12 -10.72 -18.84
CA LEU A 54 -0.68 -10.92 -18.97
C LEU A 54 -0.32 -12.38 -18.65
N THR A 55 0.73 -12.89 -19.30
CA THR A 55 1.37 -14.14 -18.91
C THR A 55 2.03 -14.02 -17.54
N ARG A 56 2.32 -15.14 -16.87
CA ARG A 56 2.97 -15.13 -15.54
C ARG A 56 4.27 -14.32 -15.51
N GLY A 57 5.10 -14.42 -16.56
CA GLY A 57 6.37 -13.68 -16.63
C GLY A 57 6.15 -12.16 -16.75
N GLU A 58 5.15 -11.74 -17.53
CA GLU A 58 4.78 -10.34 -17.67
C GLU A 58 4.15 -9.78 -16.40
N GLN A 59 3.29 -10.57 -15.73
CA GLN A 59 2.74 -10.23 -14.42
C GLN A 59 3.85 -10.00 -13.40
N TYR A 60 4.83 -10.92 -13.33
CA TYR A 60 5.99 -10.79 -12.45
C TYR A 60 6.79 -9.52 -12.75
N LYS A 61 7.11 -9.27 -14.03
CA LYS A 61 7.85 -8.08 -14.44
C LYS A 61 7.12 -6.78 -14.05
N ARG A 62 5.80 -6.74 -14.26
CA ARG A 62 4.98 -5.57 -13.92
C ARG A 62 4.84 -5.39 -12.41
N ALA A 63 4.64 -6.46 -11.65
CA ALA A 63 4.61 -6.42 -10.20
C ALA A 63 5.95 -5.92 -9.62
N MET A 64 7.09 -6.38 -10.14
CA MET A 64 8.42 -5.88 -9.77
C MET A 64 8.59 -4.39 -10.05
N GLN A 65 8.15 -3.91 -11.23
CA GLN A 65 8.21 -2.50 -11.59
C GLN A 65 7.36 -1.63 -10.65
N MET A 66 6.12 -2.05 -10.37
CA MET A 66 5.24 -1.35 -9.43
C MET A 66 5.83 -1.35 -8.02
N SER A 67 6.32 -2.51 -7.53
CA SER A 67 6.93 -2.60 -6.21
C SER A 67 8.16 -1.71 -6.06
N ALA A 68 9.04 -1.65 -7.08
CA ALA A 68 10.17 -0.73 -7.07
C ALA A 68 9.72 0.73 -7.06
N LYS A 69 8.62 1.04 -7.76
CA LYS A 69 8.05 2.38 -7.82
C LYS A 69 7.53 2.86 -6.47
N VAL A 70 6.92 1.97 -5.67
CA VAL A 70 6.51 2.27 -4.29
C VAL A 70 7.69 2.79 -3.47
N GLU A 71 8.84 2.09 -3.51
CA GLU A 71 10.04 2.47 -2.76
C GLU A 71 10.62 3.82 -3.23
N ILE A 72 10.57 4.08 -4.55
CA ILE A 72 10.99 5.38 -5.11
C ILE A 72 10.09 6.51 -4.61
N ILE A 73 8.77 6.29 -4.58
CA ILE A 73 7.79 7.26 -4.10
C ILE A 73 8.02 7.54 -2.61
N ALA A 74 8.21 6.50 -1.79
CA ALA A 74 8.48 6.64 -0.38
C ALA A 74 9.73 7.50 -0.11
N ARG A 75 10.84 7.20 -0.80
CA ARG A 75 12.09 7.98 -0.69
C ARG A 75 11.93 9.42 -1.15
N ARG A 76 11.27 9.66 -2.29
CA ARG A 76 11.05 11.02 -2.84
C ARG A 76 10.21 11.89 -1.91
N ASN A 77 9.23 11.30 -1.24
CA ASN A 77 8.36 11.98 -0.28
C ASN A 77 8.91 11.97 1.15
N ARG A 78 10.13 11.42 1.36
CA ARG A 78 10.79 11.32 2.68
C ARG A 78 9.88 10.68 3.73
N LEU A 79 9.16 9.64 3.34
CA LEU A 79 8.30 8.90 4.25
C LEU A 79 9.14 8.20 5.32
N GLY A 80 8.65 8.18 6.56
CA GLY A 80 9.20 7.35 7.63
C GLY A 80 8.89 5.86 7.40
N ASP A 81 9.44 4.99 8.25
CA ASP A 81 9.29 3.55 8.10
C ASP A 81 7.83 3.08 8.18
N GLU A 82 7.05 3.64 9.11
CA GLU A 82 5.64 3.32 9.29
C GLU A 82 4.80 3.71 8.07
N ASP A 83 4.96 4.95 7.59
CA ASP A 83 4.29 5.43 6.37
C ASP A 83 4.70 4.63 5.13
N THR A 84 5.97 4.23 5.05
CA THR A 84 6.48 3.42 3.93
C THR A 84 5.87 2.03 3.95
N GLU A 85 5.75 1.40 5.12
CA GLU A 85 5.06 0.12 5.25
C GLU A 85 3.57 0.25 4.92
N GLN A 86 2.92 1.31 5.40
CA GLN A 86 1.53 1.57 5.07
C GLN A 86 1.33 1.79 3.56
N LEU A 87 2.25 2.49 2.89
CA LEU A 87 2.24 2.67 1.44
C LEU A 87 2.34 1.33 0.70
N ARG A 88 3.20 0.39 1.16
CA ARG A 88 3.30 -0.96 0.61
C ARG A 88 1.98 -1.74 0.78
N LEU A 89 1.34 -1.64 1.94
CA LEU A 89 0.05 -2.30 2.20
C LEU A 89 -1.06 -1.74 1.30
N ILE A 90 -1.13 -0.42 1.13
CA ILE A 90 -2.10 0.22 0.21
C ILE A 90 -1.83 -0.25 -1.22
N PHE A 91 -0.58 -0.22 -1.68
CA PHE A 91 -0.19 -0.74 -3.00
C PHE A 91 -0.69 -2.16 -3.24
N GLN A 92 -0.47 -3.06 -2.27
CA GLN A 92 -0.92 -4.44 -2.37
C GLN A 92 -2.45 -4.53 -2.43
N GLY A 93 -3.15 -3.73 -1.63
CA GLY A 93 -4.61 -3.68 -1.62
C GLY A 93 -5.20 -3.19 -2.95
N ILE A 94 -4.63 -2.14 -3.54
CA ILE A 94 -5.17 -1.56 -4.78
C ILE A 94 -4.80 -2.37 -6.03
N THR A 95 -3.65 -3.05 -6.05
CA THR A 95 -3.17 -3.75 -7.26
C THR A 95 -3.30 -5.27 -7.21
N SER A 96 -3.61 -5.82 -6.03
CA SER A 96 -3.50 -7.26 -5.72
C SER A 96 -2.11 -7.86 -5.96
N CYS A 97 -1.09 -7.04 -6.20
CA CYS A 97 0.29 -7.46 -6.38
C CYS A 97 1.02 -7.34 -5.04
N SER A 98 1.64 -8.43 -4.58
CA SER A 98 2.53 -8.37 -3.42
C SER A 98 3.74 -7.51 -3.73
N ALA A 99 4.20 -6.69 -2.78
CA ALA A 99 5.50 -6.05 -2.90
C ALA A 99 6.59 -7.13 -2.97
N SER A 100 7.55 -6.99 -3.87
CA SER A 100 8.65 -7.95 -4.00
C SER A 100 9.53 -8.00 -2.74
N THR A 101 9.44 -6.97 -1.91
CA THR A 101 10.13 -6.82 -0.64
C THR A 101 9.29 -7.23 0.57
N THR A 102 8.07 -7.75 0.41
CA THR A 102 7.18 -8.09 1.54
C THR A 102 7.86 -9.01 2.55
N LEU A 103 8.48 -10.11 2.12
CA LEU A 103 9.20 -11.00 3.05
C LEU A 103 10.49 -10.38 3.58
N HIS A 104 11.12 -9.51 2.79
CA HIS A 104 12.30 -8.78 3.25
C HIS A 104 11.97 -7.88 4.45
N THR A 105 10.86 -7.14 4.39
CA THR A 105 10.47 -6.21 5.46
C THR A 105 9.78 -6.91 6.62
N LEU A 106 8.87 -7.85 6.33
CA LEU A 106 8.06 -8.50 7.37
C LEU A 106 8.79 -9.61 8.12
N MET A 107 9.77 -10.28 7.48
CA MET A 107 10.45 -11.44 8.06
C MET A 107 11.96 -11.20 8.19
N PHE A 108 12.66 -10.87 7.10
CA PHE A 108 14.12 -10.79 7.12
C PHE A 108 14.61 -9.69 8.07
N ILE A 109 14.17 -8.44 7.90
CA ILE A 109 14.56 -7.32 8.77
C ILE A 109 14.14 -7.57 10.23
N LYS A 110 12.93 -8.09 10.46
CA LYS A 110 12.48 -8.39 11.83
C LYS A 110 13.35 -9.45 12.49
N ASN A 111 13.72 -10.50 11.75
CA ASN A 111 14.58 -11.56 12.26
C ASN A 111 16.02 -11.09 12.48
N LEU A 112 16.52 -10.13 11.68
CA LEU A 112 17.80 -9.46 11.97
C LEU A 112 17.76 -8.83 13.37
N GLY A 113 16.73 -8.05 13.69
CA GLY A 113 16.63 -7.42 15.01
C GLY A 113 16.38 -8.38 16.18
N LEU A 114 15.73 -9.53 15.92
CA LEU A 114 15.28 -10.45 16.98
C LEU A 114 16.24 -11.62 17.25
N LEU A 115 16.91 -12.15 16.22
CA LEU A 115 17.63 -13.42 16.29
C LEU A 115 19.14 -13.28 16.06
N PHE A 116 19.60 -12.16 15.51
CA PHE A 116 21.01 -12.00 15.12
C PHE A 116 21.80 -11.33 16.24
N THR A 117 23.07 -11.69 16.36
CA THR A 117 24.00 -10.99 17.26
C THR A 117 24.31 -9.59 16.76
N ASP A 118 24.78 -8.70 17.63
CA ASP A 118 25.15 -7.32 17.27
C ASP A 118 26.15 -7.25 16.11
N GLU A 119 27.11 -8.17 16.05
CA GLU A 119 28.09 -8.23 14.95
C GLU A 119 27.40 -8.59 13.62
N GLN A 120 26.47 -9.55 13.64
CA GLN A 120 25.73 -9.94 12.45
C GLN A 120 24.78 -8.82 12.00
N GLN A 121 24.10 -8.14 12.93
CA GLN A 121 23.24 -7.00 12.63
C GLN A 121 24.01 -5.82 12.01
N LYS A 122 25.25 -5.56 12.45
CA LYS A 122 26.09 -4.51 11.84
C LYS A 122 26.56 -4.84 10.43
N LYS A 123 26.67 -6.12 10.09
CA LYS A 123 27.16 -6.58 8.79
C LYS A 123 26.10 -6.56 7.70
N TRP A 124 24.85 -6.89 8.05
CA TRP A 124 23.72 -7.01 7.13
C TRP A 124 22.91 -5.71 7.06
#